data_AF-A0A263DGY4-F1
#
_entry.id   AF-A0A263DGY4-F1
#
_cell.length_a   1.000
_cell.length_b   1.000
_cell.length_c   1.000
_cell.angle_alpha   90.00
_cell.angle_beta   90.00
_cell.angle_gamma   90.00
#
_symmetry.space_group_name_H-M   'P 1'
#
loop_
_entity.id
_entity.type
_entity.pdbx_description
1 polymer ?
#
loop_
_entity_poly.entity_id
_entity_poly.type
_entity_poly.pdbx_seq_one_letter_code
_entity_poly.pdbx_strand_id
1 'polypeptide(L)'
;MLRDRGDELLAELAAKVALATELQLRLADREDARETLTDFCVQHVVRHLVATDRVLYSVAARAAETRLLVRALRAQHDLAAERITDLKRADSSADVAASAHALVGLLEVCVHVEQKVLIPALATLPGVDLPMLVEDLGILLAGGILDIPAKVDVRDVPHGRRHPRIFGIYARLAPGESFVLVNNHDPKPLRREFQATYPDQFGWDYLEAGPDQWQVRIERLPVQA
;
A
#
# COMPACT_ATOMS: atom_id res chain seq x y z
N MET A 1 15.67 1.87 -8.51
CA MET A 1 15.08 2.51 -7.32
C MET A 1 13.87 1.75 -6.76
N LEU A 2 12.75 1.58 -7.49
CA LEU A 2 11.64 0.72 -7.00
C LEU A 2 12.01 -0.77 -7.00
N ARG A 3 12.70 -1.22 -8.04
CA ARG A 3 13.18 -2.61 -8.17
C ARG A 3 14.13 -2.96 -7.03
N ASP A 4 15.17 -2.13 -6.88
CA ASP A 4 16.24 -2.30 -5.90
C ASP A 4 15.73 -2.45 -4.47
N ARG A 5 14.68 -1.71 -4.07
CA ARG A 5 14.10 -1.80 -2.73
C ARG A 5 13.43 -3.14 -2.40
N GLY A 6 12.73 -3.74 -3.37
CA GLY A 6 12.14 -5.07 -3.20
C GLY A 6 13.23 -6.13 -3.09
N ASP A 7 14.27 -6.01 -3.92
CA ASP A 7 15.41 -6.93 -3.92
C ASP A 7 16.22 -6.83 -2.62
N GLU A 8 16.44 -5.61 -2.09
CA GLU A 8 17.08 -5.36 -0.79
C GLU A 8 16.31 -6.00 0.38
N LEU A 9 14.99 -5.79 0.43
CA LEU A 9 14.13 -6.41 1.45
C LEU A 9 14.22 -7.94 1.40
N LEU A 10 14.15 -8.53 0.20
CA LEU A 10 14.24 -9.97 -0.01
C LEU A 10 15.60 -10.51 0.39
N ALA A 11 16.68 -9.85 0.01
CA ALA A 11 18.03 -10.25 0.37
C ALA A 11 18.24 -10.25 1.89
N GLU A 12 17.78 -9.19 2.57
CA GLU A 12 17.88 -9.11 4.02
C GLU A 12 17.00 -10.16 4.70
N LEU A 13 15.76 -10.36 4.23
CA LEU A 13 14.89 -11.41 4.74
C LEU A 13 15.54 -12.79 4.60
N ALA A 14 16.01 -13.13 3.40
CA ALA A 14 16.64 -14.42 3.12
C ALA A 14 17.87 -14.67 4.01
N ALA A 15 18.70 -13.65 4.23
CA ALA A 15 19.84 -13.75 5.14
C ALA A 15 19.42 -14.04 6.59
N LYS A 16 18.38 -13.37 7.09
CA LYS A 16 17.84 -13.63 8.43
C LYS A 16 17.19 -15.01 8.54
N VAL A 17 16.49 -15.46 7.50
CA VAL A 17 15.92 -16.83 7.43
C VAL A 17 17.03 -17.87 7.47
N ALA A 18 18.11 -17.70 6.71
CA ALA A 18 19.25 -18.62 6.72
C ALA A 18 19.83 -18.78 8.12
N LEU A 19 20.06 -17.66 8.85
CA LEU A 19 20.56 -17.70 10.22
C LEU A 19 19.57 -18.36 11.20
N ALA A 20 18.29 -18.01 11.14
CA ALA A 20 17.27 -18.56 12.05
C ALA A 20 17.01 -20.06 11.84
N THR A 21 17.41 -20.61 10.68
CA THR A 21 17.17 -22.01 10.31
C THR A 21 18.45 -22.85 10.25
N GLU A 22 19.62 -22.26 10.52
CA GLU A 22 20.91 -22.95 10.48
C GLU A 22 21.04 -23.95 11.64
N LEU A 23 21.08 -25.24 11.32
CA LEU A 23 21.10 -26.32 12.32
C LEU A 23 22.45 -26.45 13.04
N GLN A 24 23.53 -25.92 12.47
CA GLN A 24 24.87 -25.99 13.07
C GLN A 24 25.09 -24.95 14.18
N LEU A 25 24.23 -23.93 14.28
CA LEU A 25 24.30 -22.93 15.33
C LEU A 25 23.87 -23.50 16.70
N ARG A 26 24.40 -22.92 17.78
CA ARG A 26 23.94 -23.24 19.13
C ARG A 26 22.47 -22.85 19.28
N LEU A 27 21.75 -23.54 20.17
CA LEU A 27 20.32 -23.27 20.40
C LEU A 27 20.05 -21.79 20.72
N ALA A 28 20.82 -21.21 21.66
CA ALA A 28 20.67 -19.79 22.03
C ALA A 28 20.89 -18.85 20.84
N ASP A 29 21.91 -19.09 20.01
CA ASP A 29 22.18 -18.25 18.84
C ASP A 29 21.04 -18.32 17.81
N ARG A 30 20.38 -19.49 17.68
CA ARG A 30 19.20 -19.66 16.82
C ARG A 30 17.97 -18.97 17.36
N GLU A 31 17.78 -18.97 18.69
CA GLU A 31 16.68 -18.26 19.34
C GLU A 31 16.81 -16.74 19.15
N ASP A 32 18.01 -16.19 19.34
CA ASP A 32 18.32 -14.77 19.06
C ASP A 32 18.09 -14.42 17.57
N ALA A 33 18.52 -15.30 16.66
CA ALA A 33 18.30 -15.12 15.22
C ALA A 33 16.81 -15.18 14.86
N ARG A 34 16.04 -16.04 15.52
CA ARG A 34 14.58 -16.14 15.36
C ARG A 34 13.88 -14.87 15.83
N GLU A 35 14.26 -14.32 16.97
CA GLU A 35 13.71 -13.05 17.47
C GLU A 35 14.00 -11.92 16.46
N THR A 36 15.25 -11.82 16.02
CA THR A 36 15.69 -10.85 15.00
C THR A 36 14.91 -10.98 13.68
N LEU A 37 14.68 -12.20 13.21
CA LEU A 37 13.86 -12.46 12.02
C LEU A 37 12.40 -12.03 12.24
N THR A 38 11.83 -12.36 13.39
CA THR A 38 10.44 -12.04 13.73
C THR A 38 10.24 -10.52 13.76
N ASP A 39 11.13 -9.80 14.43
CA ASP A 39 11.09 -8.33 14.48
C ASP A 39 11.24 -7.71 13.10
N PHE A 40 12.13 -8.24 12.27
CA PHE A 40 12.29 -7.78 10.90
C PHE A 40 11.00 -7.96 10.08
N CYS A 41 10.36 -9.12 10.16
CA CYS A 41 9.10 -9.38 9.49
C CYS A 41 8.01 -8.38 9.92
N VAL A 42 7.90 -8.12 11.22
CA VAL A 42 6.88 -7.21 11.77
C VAL A 42 7.13 -5.76 11.39
N GLN A 43 8.38 -5.31 11.48
CA GLN A 43 8.70 -3.89 11.32
C GLN A 43 8.93 -3.49 9.86
N HIS A 44 9.54 -4.38 9.07
CA HIS A 44 10.00 -4.07 7.72
C HIS A 44 9.15 -4.73 6.65
N VAL A 45 8.89 -6.04 6.75
CA VAL A 45 8.08 -6.75 5.74
C VAL A 45 6.64 -6.26 5.76
N VAL A 46 5.97 -6.24 6.93
CA VAL A 46 4.58 -5.73 7.03
C VAL A 46 4.49 -4.28 6.55
N ARG A 47 5.44 -3.43 6.94
CA ARG A 47 5.49 -2.03 6.48
C ARG A 47 5.61 -1.95 4.96
N HIS A 48 6.44 -2.78 4.35
CA HIS A 48 6.57 -2.85 2.90
C HIS A 48 5.25 -3.24 2.24
N LEU A 49 4.59 -4.30 2.70
CA LEU A 49 3.30 -4.74 2.15
C LEU A 49 2.24 -3.63 2.22
N VAL A 50 2.15 -2.94 3.37
CA VAL A 50 1.21 -1.84 3.59
C VAL A 50 1.53 -0.63 2.71
N ALA A 51 2.81 -0.24 2.63
CA ALA A 51 3.24 0.90 1.83
C ALA A 51 3.03 0.66 0.33
N THR A 52 3.37 -0.53 -0.15
CA THR A 52 3.16 -0.94 -1.53
C THR A 52 1.67 -1.00 -1.88
N ASP A 53 0.82 -1.53 -1.00
CA ASP A 53 -0.63 -1.51 -1.22
C ASP A 53 -1.16 -0.08 -1.31
N ARG A 54 -0.78 0.76 -0.35
CA ARG A 54 -1.25 2.15 -0.23
C ARG A 54 -0.86 2.99 -1.44
N VAL A 55 0.32 2.78 -2.00
CA VAL A 55 0.88 3.65 -3.05
C VAL A 55 0.69 3.05 -4.44
N LEU A 56 1.13 1.81 -4.67
CA LEU A 56 1.11 1.21 -6.00
C LEU A 56 -0.22 0.54 -6.31
N TYR A 57 -0.71 -0.30 -5.39
CA TYR A 57 -1.89 -1.13 -5.68
C TYR A 57 -3.19 -0.31 -5.66
N SER A 58 -3.28 0.70 -4.79
CA SER A 58 -4.41 1.64 -4.77
C SER A 58 -4.61 2.35 -6.12
N VAL A 59 -3.52 2.73 -6.78
CA VAL A 59 -3.54 3.39 -8.09
C VAL A 59 -3.82 2.37 -9.19
N ALA A 60 -3.09 1.25 -9.22
CA ALA A 60 -3.26 0.22 -10.24
C ALA A 60 -4.66 -0.41 -10.23
N ALA A 61 -5.27 -0.66 -9.06
CA ALA A 61 -6.59 -1.28 -8.96
C ALA A 61 -7.71 -0.54 -9.72
N ARG A 62 -7.51 0.75 -10.02
CA ARG A 62 -8.46 1.61 -10.70
C ARG A 62 -8.55 1.30 -12.20
N ALA A 63 -7.44 0.92 -12.82
CA ALA A 63 -7.37 0.59 -14.23
C ALA A 63 -7.89 -0.84 -14.49
N ALA A 64 -8.75 -1.00 -15.50
CA ALA A 64 -9.35 -2.31 -15.81
C ALA A 64 -8.28 -3.35 -16.16
N GLU A 65 -7.21 -2.90 -16.81
CA GLU A 65 -6.08 -3.68 -17.29
C GLU A 65 -5.25 -4.31 -16.17
N THR A 66 -5.20 -3.68 -14.98
CA THR A 66 -4.38 -4.14 -13.85
C THR A 66 -5.20 -4.55 -12.62
N ARG A 67 -6.52 -4.35 -12.61
CA ARG A 67 -7.37 -4.62 -11.44
C ARG A 67 -7.33 -6.07 -10.96
N LEU A 68 -7.43 -7.05 -11.86
CA LEU A 68 -7.40 -8.47 -11.48
C LEU A 68 -6.00 -8.89 -10.98
N LEU A 69 -4.95 -8.34 -11.57
CA LEU A 69 -3.57 -8.54 -11.12
C LEU A 69 -3.39 -8.02 -9.69
N VAL A 70 -3.85 -6.81 -9.40
CA VAL A 70 -3.79 -6.23 -8.06
C VAL A 70 -4.59 -7.05 -7.05
N ARG A 71 -5.75 -7.59 -7.44
CA ARG A 71 -6.52 -8.49 -6.56
C ARG A 71 -5.73 -9.75 -6.20
N ALA A 72 -5.02 -10.34 -7.16
CA ALA A 72 -4.16 -11.50 -6.90
C ALA A 72 -2.98 -11.14 -5.98
N LEU A 73 -2.31 -10.01 -6.24
CA LEU A 73 -1.19 -9.53 -5.42
C LEU A 73 -1.62 -9.25 -3.97
N ARG A 74 -2.80 -8.66 -3.76
CA ARG A 74 -3.37 -8.47 -2.41
C ARG A 74 -3.63 -9.79 -1.70
N ALA A 75 -4.20 -10.78 -2.39
CA ALA A 75 -4.37 -12.11 -1.81
C ALA A 75 -3.02 -12.76 -1.43
N GLN A 76 -1.95 -12.48 -2.19
CA GLN A 76 -0.61 -12.91 -1.82
C GLN A 76 -0.05 -12.15 -0.60
N HIS A 77 -0.33 -10.84 -0.46
CA HIS A 77 0.00 -10.09 0.75
C HIS A 77 -0.69 -10.68 1.98
N ASP A 78 -1.95 -11.09 1.86
CA ASP A 78 -2.69 -11.75 2.96
C ASP A 78 -2.01 -13.06 3.37
N LEU A 79 -1.64 -13.91 2.40
CA LEU A 79 -0.90 -15.15 2.65
C LEU A 79 0.48 -14.88 3.30
N ALA A 80 1.19 -13.83 2.88
CA ALA A 80 2.44 -13.43 3.49
C ALA A 80 2.25 -12.99 4.96
N ALA A 81 1.20 -12.21 5.24
CA ALA A 81 0.85 -11.80 6.61
C ALA A 81 0.49 -13.01 7.50
N GLU A 82 -0.18 -14.02 6.95
CA GLU A 82 -0.42 -15.30 7.63
C GLU A 82 0.89 -16.02 7.95
N ARG A 83 1.85 -16.12 7.00
CA ARG A 83 3.16 -16.73 7.27
C ARG A 83 3.94 -16.01 8.37
N ILE A 84 3.87 -14.67 8.43
CA ILE A 84 4.48 -13.87 9.52
C ILE A 84 3.82 -14.19 10.86
N THR A 85 2.50 -14.39 10.85
CA THR A 85 1.74 -14.75 12.05
C THR A 85 2.08 -16.15 12.54
N ASP A 86 2.22 -17.12 11.63
CA ASP A 86 2.62 -18.49 11.96
C ASP A 86 4.06 -18.52 12.50
N LEU A 87 4.98 -17.75 11.91
CA LEU A 87 6.36 -17.61 12.41
C LEU A 87 6.40 -17.14 13.88
N LYS A 88 5.54 -16.20 14.26
CA LYS A 88 5.43 -15.72 15.65
C LYS A 88 4.94 -16.81 16.60
N ARG A 89 4.07 -17.70 16.14
CA ARG A 89 3.43 -18.75 16.93
C ARG A 89 4.15 -20.10 16.87
N ALA A 90 5.20 -20.20 16.07
CA ALA A 90 5.91 -21.45 15.87
C ALA A 90 6.51 -21.98 17.18
N ASP A 91 6.23 -23.23 17.52
CA ASP A 91 6.75 -23.86 18.75
C ASP A 91 7.99 -24.72 18.47
N SER A 92 8.32 -24.95 17.21
CA SER A 92 9.46 -25.76 16.79
C SER A 92 10.33 -25.08 15.73
N SER A 93 11.60 -25.48 15.65
CA SER A 93 12.51 -25.01 14.59
C SER A 93 12.03 -25.40 13.19
N ALA A 94 11.30 -26.52 13.06
CA ALA A 94 10.73 -26.94 11.78
C ALA A 94 9.61 -26.00 11.33
N ASP A 95 8.73 -25.58 12.24
CA ASP A 95 7.63 -24.64 11.94
C ASP A 95 8.16 -23.25 11.60
N VAL A 96 9.20 -22.80 12.31
CA VAL A 96 9.95 -21.57 11.98
C VAL A 96 10.50 -21.66 10.57
N ALA A 97 11.23 -22.73 10.24
CA ALA A 97 11.83 -22.90 8.92
C ALA A 97 10.77 -22.96 7.81
N ALA A 98 9.70 -23.72 8.00
CA ALA A 98 8.62 -23.83 7.03
C ALA A 98 7.94 -22.48 6.75
N SER A 99 7.56 -21.75 7.82
CA SER A 99 6.88 -20.45 7.68
C SER A 99 7.79 -19.39 7.07
N ALA A 100 9.07 -19.35 7.50
CA ALA A 100 10.05 -18.41 7.02
C ALA A 100 10.39 -18.60 5.54
N HIS A 101 10.64 -19.84 5.09
CA HIS A 101 10.92 -20.12 3.68
C HIS A 101 9.68 -19.91 2.79
N ALA A 102 8.48 -20.26 3.27
CA ALA A 102 7.26 -19.96 2.56
C ALA A 102 7.05 -18.45 2.37
N LEU A 103 7.36 -17.64 3.38
CA LEU A 103 7.30 -16.18 3.29
C LEU A 103 8.27 -15.64 2.23
N VAL A 104 9.52 -16.13 2.21
CA VAL A 104 10.50 -15.74 1.17
C VAL A 104 9.97 -16.05 -0.22
N GLY A 105 9.52 -17.28 -0.48
CA GLY A 105 9.01 -17.67 -1.80
C GLY A 105 7.77 -16.89 -2.25
N LEU A 106 6.85 -16.57 -1.33
CA LEU A 106 5.69 -15.72 -1.63
C LEU A 106 6.12 -14.31 -2.05
N LEU A 107 7.05 -13.71 -1.31
CA LEU A 107 7.54 -12.35 -1.59
C LEU A 107 8.39 -12.30 -2.86
N GLU A 108 9.20 -13.32 -3.15
CA GLU A 108 9.97 -13.40 -4.39
C GLU A 108 9.05 -13.33 -5.61
N VAL A 109 7.97 -14.12 -5.62
CA VAL A 109 6.96 -14.08 -6.69
C VAL A 109 6.29 -12.71 -6.74
N CYS A 110 5.90 -12.14 -5.59
CA CYS A 110 5.25 -10.84 -5.51
C CYS A 110 6.12 -9.73 -6.12
N VAL A 111 7.36 -9.60 -5.64
CA VAL A 111 8.34 -8.62 -6.12
C VAL A 111 8.62 -8.84 -7.61
N HIS A 112 8.75 -10.09 -8.07
CA HIS A 112 8.94 -10.36 -9.49
C HIS A 112 7.77 -9.83 -10.33
N VAL A 113 6.53 -10.12 -9.94
CA VAL A 113 5.33 -9.67 -10.64
C VAL A 113 5.22 -8.14 -10.62
N GLU A 114 5.51 -7.50 -9.49
CA GLU A 114 5.53 -6.04 -9.39
C GLU A 114 6.51 -5.43 -10.37
N GLN A 115 7.75 -5.92 -10.39
CA GLN A 115 8.83 -5.35 -11.19
C GLN A 115 8.68 -5.61 -12.70
N LYS A 116 8.16 -6.79 -13.07
CA LYS A 116 8.05 -7.24 -14.47
C LYS A 116 6.73 -6.91 -15.11
N VAL A 117 5.67 -6.77 -14.33
CA VAL A 117 4.31 -6.60 -14.84
C VAL A 117 3.68 -5.31 -14.33
N LEU A 118 3.54 -5.14 -13.01
CA LEU A 118 2.75 -4.05 -12.45
C LEU A 118 3.38 -2.67 -12.71
N ILE A 119 4.68 -2.49 -12.41
CA ILE A 119 5.38 -1.21 -12.55
C ILE A 119 5.43 -0.77 -14.03
N PRO A 120 5.79 -1.64 -15.00
CA PRO A 120 5.69 -1.28 -16.42
C PRO A 120 4.27 -0.90 -16.85
N ALA A 121 3.24 -1.60 -16.37
CA ALA A 121 1.86 -1.25 -16.67
C ALA A 121 1.46 0.11 -16.07
N LEU A 122 1.83 0.40 -14.82
CA LEU A 122 1.59 1.70 -14.19
C LEU A 122 2.23 2.84 -14.99
N ALA A 123 3.43 2.63 -15.55
CA ALA A 123 4.13 3.63 -16.35
C ALA A 123 3.40 4.01 -17.66
N THR A 124 2.49 3.17 -18.16
CA THR A 124 1.73 3.43 -19.39
C THR A 124 0.32 3.96 -19.12
N LEU A 125 -0.14 3.95 -17.87
CA LEU A 125 -1.48 4.40 -17.52
C LEU A 125 -1.60 5.93 -17.58
N PRO A 126 -2.67 6.45 -18.21
CA PRO A 126 -2.88 7.90 -18.29
C PRO A 126 -3.15 8.50 -16.91
N GLY A 127 -2.46 9.61 -16.59
CA GLY A 127 -2.64 10.35 -15.35
C GLY A 127 -1.93 9.76 -14.13
N VAL A 128 -1.12 8.72 -14.30
CA VAL A 128 -0.23 8.20 -13.25
C VAL A 128 1.09 8.97 -13.25
N ASP A 129 1.44 9.56 -12.11
CA ASP A 129 2.74 10.20 -11.87
C ASP A 129 3.67 9.21 -11.15
N LEU A 130 4.37 8.37 -11.92
CA LEU A 130 5.22 7.33 -11.35
C LEU A 130 6.35 7.88 -10.46
N PRO A 131 7.06 8.99 -10.79
CA PRO A 131 8.00 9.63 -9.87
C PRO A 131 7.40 9.97 -8.50
N MET A 132 6.20 10.56 -8.46
CA MET A 132 5.51 10.87 -7.21
C MET A 132 5.20 9.59 -6.40
N LEU A 133 4.79 8.51 -7.05
CA LEU A 133 4.57 7.22 -6.38
C LEU A 133 5.87 6.65 -5.79
N VAL A 134 6.99 6.81 -6.47
CA VAL A 134 8.30 6.35 -5.98
C VAL A 134 8.72 7.12 -4.72
N GLU A 135 8.47 8.43 -4.70
CA GLU A 135 8.73 9.31 -3.57
C GLU A 135 7.85 8.96 -2.38
N ASP A 136 6.53 8.89 -2.58
CA ASP A 136 5.56 8.52 -1.55
C ASP A 136 5.87 7.14 -0.94
N LEU A 137 6.20 6.14 -1.78
CA LEU A 137 6.63 4.84 -1.29
C LEU A 137 7.91 4.94 -0.45
N GLY A 138 8.86 5.79 -0.85
CA GLY A 138 10.08 6.01 -0.10
C GLY A 138 9.84 6.57 1.30
N ILE A 139 8.96 7.56 1.40
CA ILE A 139 8.57 8.16 2.68
C ILE A 139 7.97 7.09 3.58
N LEU A 140 7.02 6.31 3.09
CA LEU A 140 6.33 5.29 3.90
C LEU A 140 7.26 4.14 4.32
N LEU A 141 8.15 3.67 3.43
CA LEU A 141 9.12 2.63 3.77
C LEU A 141 10.11 3.10 4.85
N ALA A 142 10.49 4.37 4.82
CA ALA A 142 11.29 5.00 5.87
C ALA A 142 10.53 5.20 7.20
N GLY A 143 9.25 4.86 7.27
CA GLY A 143 8.40 5.07 8.45
C GLY A 143 7.84 6.49 8.57
N GLY A 144 7.97 7.29 7.52
CA GLY A 144 7.38 8.62 7.43
C GLY A 144 5.88 8.58 7.15
N ILE A 145 5.25 9.75 7.20
CA ILE A 145 3.82 9.95 6.93
C ILE A 145 3.72 10.81 5.67
N LEU A 146 2.78 10.50 4.79
CA LEU A 146 2.51 11.35 3.62
C LEU A 146 1.85 12.64 4.09
N ASP A 147 2.38 13.78 3.64
CA ASP A 147 1.73 15.07 3.83
C ASP A 147 0.52 15.15 2.88
N ILE A 148 -0.67 14.94 3.44
CA ILE A 148 -1.94 15.05 2.75
C ILE A 148 -2.60 16.35 3.22
N PRO A 149 -2.86 17.30 2.31
CA PRO A 149 -3.47 18.57 2.70
C PRO A 149 -4.85 18.32 3.30
N ALA A 150 -5.06 18.79 4.54
CA ALA A 150 -6.36 18.70 5.22
C ALA A 150 -7.48 19.41 4.44
N LYS A 151 -7.13 20.40 3.62
CA LYS A 151 -8.05 21.17 2.78
C LYS A 151 -7.51 21.32 1.37
N VAL A 152 -8.32 20.96 0.38
CA VAL A 152 -8.02 21.02 -1.05
C VAL A 152 -8.98 22.01 -1.69
N ASP A 153 -8.48 23.22 -1.96
CA ASP A 153 -9.25 24.23 -2.71
C ASP A 153 -8.99 24.08 -4.21
N VAL A 154 -10.06 23.86 -4.98
CA VAL A 154 -9.99 23.69 -6.43
C VAL A 154 -10.64 24.83 -7.21
N ARG A 155 -11.05 25.93 -6.55
CA ARG A 155 -11.74 27.05 -7.20
C ARG A 155 -10.89 27.68 -8.31
N ASP A 156 -9.58 27.78 -8.09
CA ASP A 156 -8.62 28.32 -9.06
C ASP A 156 -7.97 27.25 -9.96
N VAL A 157 -8.33 25.98 -9.78
CA VAL A 157 -7.82 24.88 -10.61
C VAL A 157 -8.67 24.78 -11.88
N PRO A 158 -8.05 24.71 -13.08
CA PRO A 158 -8.77 24.52 -14.33
C PRO A 158 -9.68 23.28 -14.29
N HIS A 159 -10.90 23.38 -14.82
CA HIS A 159 -11.94 22.35 -14.68
C HIS A 159 -11.45 20.92 -15.03
N GLY A 160 -10.80 20.76 -16.19
CA GLY A 160 -10.26 19.45 -16.63
C GLY A 160 -9.12 18.89 -15.78
N ARG A 161 -8.53 19.70 -14.86
CA ARG A 161 -7.46 19.27 -13.95
C ARG A 161 -7.95 19.03 -12.52
N ARG A 162 -9.20 19.39 -12.19
CA ARG A 162 -9.75 19.24 -10.83
C ARG A 162 -9.85 17.77 -10.42
N HIS A 163 -10.60 16.97 -11.18
CA HIS A 163 -10.86 15.58 -10.84
C HIS A 163 -9.56 14.75 -10.76
N PRO A 164 -8.64 14.78 -11.76
CA PRO A 164 -7.36 14.08 -11.66
C PRO A 164 -6.58 14.43 -10.39
N ARG A 165 -6.53 15.73 -10.03
CA ARG A 165 -5.85 16.18 -8.80
C ARG A 165 -6.52 15.63 -7.54
N ILE A 166 -7.86 15.71 -7.45
CA ILE A 166 -8.61 15.26 -6.28
C ILE A 166 -8.48 13.74 -6.10
N PHE A 167 -8.60 12.97 -7.19
CA PHE A 167 -8.40 11.52 -7.17
C PHE A 167 -6.96 11.13 -6.84
N GLY A 168 -5.97 11.92 -7.27
CA GLY A 168 -4.56 11.73 -6.88
C GLY A 168 -4.36 11.89 -5.38
N ILE A 169 -4.94 12.93 -4.77
CA ILE A 169 -4.89 13.14 -3.31
C ILE A 169 -5.63 12.03 -2.58
N TYR A 170 -6.84 11.68 -3.02
CA TYR A 170 -7.63 10.61 -2.42
C TYR A 170 -6.90 9.25 -2.43
N ALA A 171 -6.20 8.91 -3.52
CA ALA A 171 -5.44 7.68 -3.60
C ALA A 171 -4.31 7.58 -2.56
N ARG A 172 -3.84 8.72 -2.03
CA ARG A 172 -2.80 8.78 -0.98
C ARG A 172 -3.35 8.57 0.43
N LEU A 173 -4.67 8.69 0.65
CA LEU A 173 -5.30 8.51 1.97
C LEU A 173 -5.13 7.06 2.48
N ALA A 174 -4.78 6.91 3.76
CA ALA A 174 -4.96 5.67 4.49
C ALA A 174 -6.45 5.42 4.77
N PRO A 175 -6.87 4.17 5.05
CA PRO A 175 -8.22 3.92 5.56
C PRO A 175 -8.50 4.74 6.83
N GLY A 176 -9.65 5.41 6.87
CA GLY A 176 -10.07 6.35 7.92
C GLY A 176 -9.56 7.79 7.75
N GLU A 177 -8.62 8.06 6.83
CA GLU A 177 -8.17 9.43 6.55
C GLU A 177 -9.15 10.17 5.62
N SER A 178 -9.19 11.50 5.74
CA SER A 178 -10.05 12.36 4.93
C SER A 178 -9.38 13.71 4.62
N PHE A 179 -9.90 14.40 3.61
CA PHE A 179 -9.62 15.82 3.36
C PHE A 179 -10.91 16.58 3.04
N VAL A 180 -10.87 17.90 3.19
CA VAL A 180 -11.98 18.80 2.83
C VAL A 180 -11.76 19.37 1.44
N LEU A 181 -12.63 19.05 0.50
CA LEU A 181 -12.69 19.70 -0.81
C LEU A 181 -13.44 21.02 -0.72
N VAL A 182 -12.87 22.09 -1.28
CA VAL A 182 -13.57 23.37 -1.50
C VAL A 182 -13.78 23.62 -2.99
N ASN A 183 -15.04 23.84 -3.37
CA ASN A 183 -15.44 24.05 -4.75
C ASN A 183 -16.37 25.27 -4.89
N ASN A 184 -16.43 25.85 -6.09
CA ASN A 184 -17.32 26.98 -6.41
C ASN A 184 -18.75 26.56 -6.80
N HIS A 185 -19.05 25.26 -6.79
CA HIS A 185 -20.37 24.70 -7.08
C HIS A 185 -20.48 23.32 -6.41
N ASP A 186 -21.71 22.78 -6.34
CA ASP A 186 -21.96 21.44 -5.81
C ASP A 186 -21.21 20.37 -6.64
N PRO A 187 -20.25 19.61 -6.07
CA PRO A 187 -19.45 18.63 -6.79
C PRO A 187 -20.19 17.32 -7.10
N LYS A 188 -21.47 17.38 -7.53
CA LYS A 188 -22.27 16.19 -7.90
C LYS A 188 -21.61 15.31 -8.97
N PRO A 189 -21.01 15.85 -10.05
CA PRO A 189 -20.34 15.01 -11.05
C PRO A 189 -19.17 14.24 -10.45
N LEU A 190 -18.37 14.89 -9.61
CA LEU A 190 -17.26 14.27 -8.89
C LEU A 190 -17.76 13.16 -7.96
N ARG A 191 -18.84 13.39 -7.20
CA ARG A 191 -19.44 12.35 -6.33
C ARG A 191 -19.85 11.10 -7.11
N ARG A 192 -20.45 11.28 -8.30
CA ARG A 192 -20.84 10.15 -9.17
C ARG A 192 -19.62 9.39 -9.65
N GLU A 193 -18.55 10.09 -10.01
CA GLU A 193 -17.30 9.45 -10.42
C GLU A 193 -16.64 8.67 -9.26
N PHE A 194 -16.68 9.22 -8.04
CA PHE A 194 -16.28 8.49 -6.82
C PHE A 194 -17.11 7.22 -6.61
N GLN A 195 -18.44 7.29 -6.72
CA GLN A 195 -19.31 6.12 -6.58
C GLN A 195 -19.02 5.04 -7.62
N ALA A 196 -18.72 5.42 -8.86
CA ALA A 196 -18.35 4.49 -9.92
C ALA A 196 -16.95 3.87 -9.70
N THR A 197 -16.02 4.62 -9.13
CA THR A 197 -14.60 4.22 -8.96
C THR A 197 -14.35 3.45 -7.66
N TYR A 198 -15.02 3.85 -6.58
CA TYR A 198 -14.83 3.35 -5.21
C TYR A 198 -16.18 2.96 -4.57
N PRO A 199 -16.96 2.04 -5.17
CA PRO A 199 -18.22 1.63 -4.57
C PRO A 199 -17.99 1.13 -3.14
N ASP A 200 -18.78 1.69 -2.22
CA ASP A 200 -18.79 1.38 -0.78
C ASP A 200 -17.44 1.55 -0.05
N GLN A 201 -16.52 2.31 -0.63
CA GLN A 201 -15.15 2.51 -0.11
C GLN A 201 -14.83 3.96 0.27
N PHE A 202 -15.76 4.90 0.07
CA PHE A 202 -15.56 6.33 0.35
C PHE A 202 -16.71 6.93 1.17
N GLY A 203 -16.37 7.87 2.04
CA GLY A 203 -17.31 8.75 2.74
C GLY A 203 -17.45 10.09 2.03
N TRP A 204 -18.64 10.69 2.12
CA TRP A 204 -18.96 11.97 1.48
C TRP A 204 -19.92 12.79 2.33
N ASP A 205 -19.38 13.74 3.08
CA ASP A 205 -20.17 14.60 3.97
C ASP A 205 -20.10 16.05 3.51
N TYR A 206 -21.26 16.68 3.34
CA TYR A 206 -21.31 18.13 3.13
C TYR A 206 -21.06 18.83 4.47
N LEU A 207 -19.99 19.63 4.50
CA LEU A 207 -19.71 20.55 5.62
C LEU A 207 -20.37 21.90 5.36
N GLU A 208 -20.50 22.30 4.09
CA GLU A 208 -21.17 23.52 3.67
C GLU A 208 -21.79 23.35 2.28
N ALA A 209 -23.03 23.81 2.12
CA ALA A 209 -23.86 23.58 0.95
C ALA A 209 -24.32 24.89 0.27
N GLY A 210 -23.36 25.77 -0.07
CA GLY A 210 -23.61 26.96 -0.90
C GLY A 210 -24.48 28.05 -0.24
N PRO A 211 -24.79 29.13 -1.00
CA PRO A 211 -24.47 29.36 -2.41
C PRO A 211 -23.04 29.87 -2.67
N ASP A 212 -22.39 30.49 -1.69
CA ASP A 212 -21.10 31.18 -1.89
C ASP A 212 -19.91 30.22 -2.00
N GLN A 213 -19.95 29.10 -1.28
CA GLN A 213 -18.93 28.04 -1.37
C GLN A 213 -19.50 26.67 -1.00
N TRP A 214 -18.87 25.63 -1.51
CA TRP A 214 -19.22 24.25 -1.20
C TRP A 214 -18.02 23.57 -0.55
N GLN A 215 -18.24 22.99 0.64
CA GLN A 215 -17.22 22.23 1.37
C GLN A 215 -17.71 20.81 1.58
N VAL A 216 -16.90 19.83 1.16
CA VAL A 216 -17.21 18.41 1.29
C VAL A 216 -16.03 17.69 1.93
N ARG A 217 -16.28 16.94 3.00
CA ARG A 217 -15.33 15.99 3.56
C ARG A 217 -15.38 14.70 2.74
N ILE A 218 -14.26 14.33 2.14
CA ILE A 218 -14.09 13.09 1.37
C ILE A 218 -13.18 12.18 2.18
N GLU A 219 -13.68 11.02 2.57
CA GLU A 219 -13.00 10.06 3.44
C GLU A 219 -12.74 8.75 2.70
N ARG A 220 -11.59 8.12 2.92
CA ARG A 220 -11.39 6.72 2.54
C ARG A 220 -11.89 5.85 3.69
N LEU A 221 -12.92 5.05 3.46
CA LEU A 221 -13.52 4.28 4.56
C LEU A 221 -12.55 3.21 5.11
N PRO A 222 -12.64 2.88 6.41
CA PRO A 222 -11.97 1.70 6.97
C PRO A 222 -12.36 0.43 6.21
N VAL A 223 -11.42 -0.49 6.03
CA VAL A 223 -11.75 -1.84 5.54
C VAL A 223 -12.59 -2.52 6.64
N GLN A 224 -13.84 -2.87 6.34
CA GLN A 224 -14.66 -3.68 7.24
C GLN A 224 -14.04 -5.08 7.31
N ALA A 225 -13.69 -5.50 8.53
CA ALA A 225 -13.18 -6.84 8.82
C ALA A 225 -14.28 -7.90 8.73
#